data_AF-A0A4S0V2J0-F1
#
_entry.id   AF-A0A4S0V2J0-F1
#
_cell.length_a   1.000
_cell.length_b   1.000
_cell.length_c   1.000
_cell.angle_alpha   90.00
_cell.angle_beta   90.00
_cell.angle_gamma   90.00
#
_symmetry.space_group_name_H-M   'P 1'
#
loop_
_entity.id
_entity.type
_entity.pdbx_description
1 polymer ?
#
loop_
_entity_poly.entity_id
_entity_poly.type
_entity_poly.pdbx_seq_one_letter_code
_entity_poly.pdbx_strand_id
1 'polypeptide(L)'
;QDVPVIGTEVGPRLGGVGPTRHCHNEEKMRMLRERGYGDIDIAYSDSIADLPLLLAAKAPVVVNPKPGRVAFFRRVLPAGTRILNWGCVDRGGDKA
;
A
#
# COMPACT_ATOMS: atom_id res chain seq x y z
N GLN A 1 19.14 -9.23 8.55
CA GLN A 1 17.94 -9.47 9.36
C GLN A 1 16.78 -9.53 8.40
N ASP A 2 16.04 -10.63 8.40
CA ASP A 2 14.94 -10.81 7.46
C ASP A 2 13.73 -10.02 7.90
N VAL A 3 13.16 -9.25 6.97
CA VAL A 3 11.91 -8.53 7.18
C VAL A 3 10.76 -9.52 6.98
N PRO A 4 9.84 -9.69 7.95
CA PRO A 4 8.67 -10.56 7.77
C PRO A 4 7.86 -10.14 6.54
N VAL A 5 7.68 -11.07 5.59
CA VAL A 5 6.96 -10.80 4.35
C VAL A 5 5.50 -11.25 4.47
N ILE A 6 4.59 -10.31 4.22
CA ILE A 6 3.15 -10.53 4.16
C ILE A 6 2.68 -10.18 2.76
N GLY A 7 2.52 -11.21 1.93
CA GLY A 7 2.20 -11.07 0.51
C GLY A 7 1.03 -11.95 0.09
N THR A 8 0.71 -11.92 -1.20
CA THR A 8 -0.26 -12.85 -1.80
C THR A 8 0.23 -14.27 -1.60
N GLU A 9 -0.62 -15.14 -1.05
CA GLU A 9 -0.34 -16.56 -0.96
C GLU A 9 -0.64 -17.19 -2.31
N VAL A 10 0.27 -18.06 -2.76
CA VAL A 10 0.20 -18.73 -4.06
C VAL A 10 0.20 -20.24 -3.88
N GLY A 11 -0.51 -20.94 -4.77
CA GLY A 11 -0.61 -22.39 -4.73
C GLY A 11 -1.28 -22.97 -5.97
N PRO A 12 -1.47 -24.30 -6.03
CA PRO A 12 -2.11 -24.95 -7.17
C PRO A 12 -3.54 -24.44 -7.40
N ARG A 13 -3.83 -23.98 -8.62
CA ARG A 13 -5.14 -23.44 -9.02
C ARG A 13 -5.35 -23.61 -10.53
N LEU A 14 -6.48 -24.20 -10.93
CA LEU A 14 -6.90 -24.38 -12.33
C LEU A 14 -5.81 -25.01 -13.23
N GLY A 15 -5.04 -25.98 -12.69
CA GLY A 15 -3.97 -26.64 -13.43
C GLY A 15 -2.64 -25.88 -13.51
N GLY A 16 -2.52 -24.73 -12.85
CA GLY A 16 -1.27 -23.96 -12.72
C GLY A 16 -1.01 -23.45 -11.30
N VAL A 17 -0.09 -22.50 -11.13
CA VAL A 17 0.14 -21.79 -9.86
C VAL A 17 -0.59 -20.46 -9.92
N GLY A 18 -1.43 -20.17 -8.92
CA GLY A 18 -2.20 -18.93 -8.84
C GLY A 18 -2.43 -18.47 -7.40
N PRO A 19 -3.05 -17.30 -7.21
CA PRO A 19 -3.36 -16.78 -5.88
C PRO A 19 -4.38 -17.66 -5.18
N THR A 20 -4.03 -18.16 -4.00
CA THR A 20 -4.96 -18.82 -3.06
C THR A 20 -5.56 -17.80 -2.10
N ARG A 21 -4.79 -16.76 -1.77
CA ARG A 21 -5.23 -15.60 -0.98
C ARG A 21 -4.55 -14.35 -1.47
N HIS A 22 -5.32 -13.44 -2.06
CA HIS A 22 -4.77 -12.24 -2.67
C HIS A 22 -4.61 -11.10 -1.65
N CYS A 23 -3.37 -10.72 -1.36
CA CYS A 23 -3.04 -9.64 -0.45
C CYS A 23 -3.31 -8.29 -1.13
N HIS A 24 -4.57 -7.86 -1.11
CA HIS A 24 -5.09 -6.69 -1.83
C HIS A 24 -6.14 -5.94 -0.99
N ASN A 25 -6.07 -4.61 -0.95
CA ASN A 25 -7.04 -3.76 -0.26
C ASN A 25 -7.26 -4.19 1.20
N GLU A 26 -8.50 -4.37 1.65
CA GLU A 26 -8.83 -4.80 3.01
C GLU A 26 -8.19 -6.14 3.41
N GLU A 27 -7.90 -7.02 2.44
CA GLU A 27 -7.26 -8.30 2.71
C GLU A 27 -5.81 -8.10 3.18
N LYS A 28 -5.11 -7.07 2.68
CA LYS A 28 -3.78 -6.70 3.23
C LYS A 28 -3.88 -6.43 4.72
N MET A 29 -4.87 -5.63 5.11
CA MET A 29 -5.09 -5.25 6.51
C MET A 29 -5.49 -6.44 7.37
N ARG A 30 -6.32 -7.35 6.85
CA ARG A 30 -6.66 -8.59 7.53
C ARG A 30 -5.43 -9.48 7.74
N MET A 31 -4.61 -9.66 6.71
CA MET A 31 -3.37 -10.44 6.77
C MET A 31 -2.33 -9.84 7.73
N LEU A 32 -2.28 -8.51 7.84
CA LEU A 32 -1.43 -7.80 8.81
C LEU A 32 -1.90 -8.06 10.24
N ARG A 33 -3.21 -7.88 10.51
CA ARG A 33 -3.80 -8.10 11.84
C ARG A 33 -3.65 -9.54 12.33
N GLU A 34 -3.87 -10.52 11.46
CA GLU A 34 -3.69 -11.95 11.77
C GLU A 34 -2.26 -12.29 12.23
N ARG A 35 -1.27 -11.48 11.84
CA ARG A 35 0.14 -11.64 12.23
C ARG A 35 0.57 -10.68 13.34
N GLY A 36 -0.35 -9.95 13.95
CA GLY A 36 -0.07 -9.01 15.03
C GLY A 36 0.42 -7.63 14.59
N TYR A 37 0.42 -7.33 13.29
CA TYR A 37 0.88 -6.04 12.73
C TYR A 37 -0.29 -5.06 12.47
N GLY A 38 -1.26 -5.03 13.38
CA GLY A 38 -2.47 -4.21 13.22
C GLY A 38 -2.29 -2.72 13.53
N ASP A 39 -1.33 -2.38 14.40
CA ASP A 39 -0.95 -0.99 14.69
C ASP A 39 0.19 -0.58 13.77
N ILE A 40 -0.07 0.38 12.88
CA ILE A 40 0.85 0.78 11.81
C ILE A 40 1.34 2.18 12.08
N ASP A 41 2.63 2.31 12.41
CA ASP A 41 3.23 3.64 12.62
C ASP A 41 3.38 4.40 11.30
N ILE A 42 3.84 3.72 10.24
CA ILE A 42 4.10 4.33 8.94
C ILE A 42 3.81 3.36 7.81
N ALA A 43 3.20 3.86 6.74
CA ALA A 43 2.93 3.10 5.53
C ALA A 43 3.39 3.87 4.28
N TYR A 44 4.03 3.15 3.36
CA TYR A 44 4.44 3.67 2.06
C TYR A 44 3.72 2.90 0.95
N SER A 45 3.03 3.60 0.05
CA SER A 45 2.41 2.96 -1.13
C SER A 45 2.22 3.94 -2.29
N ASP A 46 2.21 3.44 -3.52
CA ASP A 46 1.90 4.19 -4.74
C ASP A 46 0.46 4.01 -5.22
N SER A 47 -0.32 3.14 -4.55
CA SER A 47 -1.52 2.55 -5.11
C SER A 47 -2.77 2.75 -4.25
N ILE A 48 -3.89 2.98 -4.92
CA ILE A 48 -5.22 3.03 -4.29
C ILE A 48 -5.62 1.66 -3.72
N ALA A 49 -5.05 0.58 -4.25
CA ALA A 49 -5.22 -0.76 -3.70
C ALA A 49 -4.78 -0.87 -2.24
N ASP A 50 -4.04 0.11 -1.72
CA ASP A 50 -3.52 0.13 -0.36
C ASP A 50 -4.17 1.25 0.46
N LEU A 51 -5.29 1.81 0.00
CA LEU A 51 -5.99 2.87 0.72
C LEU A 51 -6.34 2.46 2.17
N PRO A 52 -6.83 1.25 2.48
CA PRO A 52 -7.06 0.83 3.86
C PRO A 52 -5.78 0.81 4.70
N LEU A 53 -4.65 0.42 4.11
CA LEU A 53 -3.34 0.44 4.76
C LEU A 53 -2.90 1.88 5.07
N LEU A 54 -3.04 2.78 4.10
CA LEU A 54 -2.70 4.19 4.26
C LEU A 54 -3.62 4.89 5.29
N LEU A 55 -4.90 4.53 5.34
CA LEU A 55 -5.84 5.08 6.34
C LEU A 55 -5.58 4.57 7.75
N ALA A 56 -5.07 3.33 7.89
CA ALA A 56 -4.75 2.75 9.18
C ALA A 56 -3.42 3.23 9.77
N ALA A 57 -2.52 3.79 8.94
CA ALA A 57 -1.21 4.24 9.38
C ALA A 57 -1.28 5.57 10.13
N LYS A 58 -0.50 5.71 11.22
CA LYS A 58 -0.33 7.00 11.93
C LYS A 58 0.32 8.05 11.03
N ALA A 59 1.28 7.64 10.20
CA ALA A 59 1.96 8.50 9.23
C ALA A 59 1.92 7.89 7.82
N PRO A 60 0.85 8.08 7.04
CA PRO A 60 0.83 7.61 5.65
C PRO A 60 1.79 8.43 4.77
N VAL A 61 2.40 7.75 3.80
CA VAL A 61 3.21 8.34 2.75
C VAL A 61 2.81 7.73 1.42
N VAL A 62 2.35 8.57 0.50
CA VAL A 62 2.10 8.14 -0.88
C VAL A 62 3.40 8.36 -1.66
N VAL A 63 3.88 7.35 -2.37
CA VAL A 63 5.16 7.41 -3.10
C VAL A 63 4.92 7.12 -4.57
N ASN A 64 5.42 7.96 -5.48
CA ASN A 64 5.33 7.77 -6.92
C ASN A 64 3.93 7.38 -7.46
N PRO A 65 2.81 7.99 -6.97
CA PRO A 65 1.49 7.63 -7.45
C PRO A 65 1.34 7.96 -8.93
N LYS A 66 0.36 7.35 -9.60
CA LYS A 66 -0.05 7.81 -10.93
C LYS A 66 -0.44 9.31 -10.84
N PRO A 67 0.00 10.18 -11.79
CA PRO A 67 -0.27 11.63 -11.70
C PRO A 67 -1.75 11.96 -11.50
N GLY A 68 -2.65 11.28 -12.24
CA GLY A 68 -4.10 11.46 -12.11
C GLY A 68 -4.72 10.99 -10.78
N ARG A 69 -3.94 10.38 -9.87
CA ARG A 69 -4.41 9.94 -8.55
C ARG A 69 -3.95 10.84 -7.40
N VAL A 70 -3.09 11.83 -7.65
CA VAL A 70 -2.61 12.76 -6.61
C VAL A 70 -3.77 13.49 -5.93
N ALA A 71 -4.67 14.09 -6.73
CA ALA A 71 -5.84 14.81 -6.20
C ALA A 71 -6.78 13.89 -5.39
N PHE A 72 -6.89 12.63 -5.79
CA PHE A 72 -7.67 11.64 -5.05
C PHE A 72 -7.04 11.41 -3.66
N PHE A 73 -5.74 11.14 -3.59
CA PHE A 73 -5.05 10.91 -2.31
C PHE A 73 -5.11 12.12 -1.38
N ARG A 74 -4.92 13.33 -1.91
CA ARG A 74 -5.05 14.57 -1.11
C ARG A 74 -6.44 14.75 -0.50
N ARG A 75 -7.48 14.22 -1.15
CA ARG A 75 -8.87 14.31 -0.67
C ARG A 75 -9.19 13.27 0.40
N VAL A 76 -8.67 12.05 0.29
CA VAL A 76 -9.09 10.92 1.14
C VAL A 76 -8.15 10.66 2.32
N LEU A 77 -6.90 11.11 2.26
CA LEU A 77 -5.93 10.93 3.34
C LEU A 77 -5.89 12.16 4.27
N PRO A 78 -5.40 12.00 5.50
CA PRO A 78 -5.26 13.12 6.44
C PRO A 78 -4.51 14.32 5.81
N ALA A 79 -4.92 15.52 6.19
CA ALA A 79 -4.22 16.73 5.80
C ALA A 79 -2.73 16.65 6.22
N GLY A 80 -1.83 17.10 5.35
CA GLY A 80 -0.39 17.00 5.57
C GLY A 80 0.22 15.64 5.20
N THR A 81 -0.57 14.67 4.71
CA THR A 81 -0.02 13.42 4.15
C THR A 81 0.99 13.73 3.04
N ARG A 82 2.20 13.19 3.16
CA ARG A 82 3.27 13.37 2.17
C ARG A 82 2.93 12.57 0.92
N ILE A 83 3.05 13.23 -0.23
CA ILE A 83 2.97 12.57 -1.54
C ILE A 83 4.28 12.86 -2.24
N LEU A 84 5.16 11.87 -2.31
CA LEU A 84 6.55 12.02 -2.76
C LEU A 84 6.75 11.44 -4.15
N ASN A 85 7.63 12.06 -4.91
CA ASN A 85 8.23 11.50 -6.11
C ASN A 85 9.74 11.28 -5.86
N TRP A 86 10.17 10.02 -5.89
CA TRP A 86 11.57 9.59 -5.67
C TRP A 86 12.38 9.49 -6.96
N GLY A 87 12.10 10.34 -7.95
CA GLY A 87 12.82 10.39 -9.21
C GLY A 87 12.15 9.62 -10.36
N CYS A 88 10.88 9.26 -10.22
CA CYS A 88 10.11 8.66 -11.31
C CYS A 88 9.50 9.75 -12.21
N VAL A 89 10.07 9.95 -13.39
CA VAL A 89 9.71 11.03 -14.34
C VAL A 89 8.19 11.06 -14.64
N ASP A 90 7.58 9.89 -14.84
CA ASP A 90 6.16 9.79 -15.23
C ASP A 90 5.19 9.65 -14.05
N ARG A 91 5.66 9.89 -12.82
CA ARG A 91 4.85 9.75 -11.60
C ARG A 91 4.58 11.08 -10.93
N GLY A 92 3.49 11.13 -10.18
CA GLY A 92 3.09 12.30 -9.40
C GLY A 92 3.84 12.40 -8.07
N GLY A 93 3.58 13.49 -7.35
CA GLY A 93 4.16 13.77 -6.03
C GLY A 93 5.21 14.87 -6.05
N ASP A 94 5.48 15.38 -4.86
CA ASP A 94 6.48 16.41 -4.58
C ASP A 94 7.87 15.78 -4.66
N LYS A 95 8.84 16.45 -5.30
CA LYS A 95 10.22 15.92 -5.37
C LYS A 95 10.79 15.78 -3.96
N ALA A 96 11.26 14.58 -3.62
CA ALA A 96 11.93 14.31 -2.35
C ALA A 96 13.38 14.83 -2.33
#